data_AF-A0A267T8K4-F1
#
_entry.id   AF-A0A267T8K4-F1
#
_cell.length_a   1.000
_cell.length_b   1.000
_cell.length_c   1.000
_cell.angle_alpha   90.00
_cell.angle_beta   90.00
_cell.angle_gamma   90.00
#
_symmetry.space_group_name_H-M   'P 1'
#
loop_
_entity.id
_entity.type
_entity.pdbx_description
1 polymer ?
#
loop_
_entity_poly.entity_id
_entity_poly.type
_entity_poly.pdbx_seq_one_letter_code
_entity_poly.pdbx_strand_id
1 'polypeptide(L)'
;MLATQNRYGLNWDATLPVYVGKRTPRPTAKIELGKRINQIEFDYKNLVAQNLPYTFIHQNPVQLKKLVGRKPLVISFLSAGWNEYGSNHLEKLQQVYQEILAIGGNLLVIINAEAEEVRDFQRHFNIGFNLLADPEQKIAKSLGLFQEEYPVWDYVSGISEDVPVPATIVINTQEKVVYSSVDDNFDKPFQPTEMLAAVFGANKNIPVVIRQELAA
;
A
#
# COMPACT_ATOMS: atom_id res chain seq x y z
N MET A 1 -26.94 12.28 14.17
CA MET A 1 -25.67 12.05 13.46
C MET A 1 -24.63 12.93 14.12
N LEU A 2 -23.79 12.35 14.98
CA LEU A 2 -22.72 13.10 15.61
C LEU A 2 -21.57 13.17 14.61
N ALA A 3 -21.29 14.36 14.10
CA ALA A 3 -20.03 14.64 13.42
C ALA A 3 -18.92 14.38 14.44
N THR A 4 -18.24 13.25 14.31
CA THR A 4 -16.96 13.01 14.98
C THR A 4 -16.03 14.11 14.52
N GLN A 5 -15.78 15.10 15.39
CA GLN A 5 -14.73 16.06 15.15
C GLN A 5 -13.44 15.27 14.98
N ASN A 6 -12.91 15.30 13.77
CA ASN A 6 -11.68 14.64 13.41
C ASN A 6 -10.58 15.27 14.27
N ARG A 7 -10.10 14.52 15.28
CA ARG A 7 -9.09 15.01 16.24
C ARG A 7 -7.74 15.28 15.58
N TYR A 8 -7.61 14.87 14.33
CA TYR A 8 -6.44 15.02 13.48
C TYR A 8 -6.89 15.53 12.11
N GLY A 9 -6.04 16.31 11.44
CA GLY A 9 -6.40 17.05 10.22
C GLY A 9 -6.68 16.21 8.96
N LEU A 10 -6.66 14.88 9.04
CA LEU A 10 -6.75 13.99 7.88
C LEU A 10 -8.18 13.46 7.65
N ASN A 11 -8.84 13.96 6.60
CA ASN A 11 -10.20 13.57 6.22
C ASN A 11 -10.20 12.25 5.41
N TRP A 12 -10.37 11.12 6.10
CA TRP A 12 -10.35 9.79 5.48
C TRP A 12 -11.57 9.46 4.59
N ASP A 13 -12.67 10.19 4.76
CA ASP A 13 -13.92 10.03 4.00
C ASP A 13 -14.13 11.16 2.97
N ALA A 14 -13.06 11.88 2.61
CA ALA A 14 -13.10 12.85 1.53
C ALA A 14 -13.42 12.18 0.19
N THR A 15 -14.51 12.59 -0.45
CA THR A 15 -14.93 12.09 -1.78
C THR A 15 -14.67 13.12 -2.88
N LEU A 16 -13.66 13.97 -2.72
CA LEU A 16 -13.28 14.92 -3.76
C LEU A 16 -12.69 14.14 -4.95
N PRO A 17 -13.16 14.40 -6.17
CA PRO A 17 -12.66 13.70 -7.33
C PRO A 17 -11.21 14.11 -7.64
N VAL A 18 -10.43 13.15 -8.13
CA VAL A 18 -9.03 13.32 -8.48
C VAL A 18 -8.87 13.21 -9.99
N TYR A 19 -8.11 14.15 -10.59
CA TYR A 19 -7.90 14.19 -12.04
C TYR A 19 -6.46 14.51 -12.39
N VAL A 20 -5.91 13.83 -13.40
CA VAL A 20 -4.58 14.15 -13.95
C VAL A 20 -4.66 15.50 -14.65
N GLY A 21 -3.79 16.43 -14.23
CA GLY A 21 -3.63 17.73 -14.89
C GLY A 21 -2.90 17.60 -16.24
N LYS A 22 -2.62 18.75 -16.86
CA LYS A 22 -1.88 18.77 -18.15
C LYS A 22 -0.38 18.51 -18.02
N ARG A 23 0.16 18.49 -16.80
CA ARG A 23 1.58 18.22 -16.54
C ARG A 23 1.80 16.72 -16.52
N THR A 24 2.81 16.25 -17.23
CA THR A 24 3.23 14.84 -17.18
C THR A 24 3.92 14.57 -15.84
N PRO A 25 3.56 13.49 -15.12
CA PRO A 25 4.34 13.05 -13.97
C PRO A 25 5.79 12.82 -14.39
N ARG A 26 6.73 13.06 -13.47
CA ARG A 26 8.00 12.37 -13.57
C ARG A 26 7.77 10.93 -13.13
N PRO A 27 8.09 9.93 -13.97
CA PRO A 27 7.90 8.53 -13.59
C PRO A 27 8.59 8.26 -12.25
N THR A 28 7.84 7.75 -11.27
CA THR A 28 8.44 7.24 -10.04
C THR A 28 9.36 6.06 -10.34
N ALA A 29 10.18 5.68 -9.36
CA ALA A 29 11.06 4.53 -9.52
C ALA A 29 10.23 3.28 -9.82
N LYS A 30 10.45 2.67 -10.99
CA LYS A 30 9.80 1.39 -11.32
C LYS A 30 10.22 0.34 -10.31
N ILE A 31 9.24 -0.25 -9.62
CA ILE A 31 9.48 -1.39 -8.73
C ILE A 31 9.64 -2.63 -9.59
N GLU A 32 10.89 -2.99 -9.87
CA GLU A 32 11.26 -4.07 -10.77
C GLU A 32 10.87 -5.46 -10.24
N LEU A 33 10.32 -6.30 -11.11
CA LEU A 33 10.08 -7.70 -10.80
C LEU A 33 11.40 -8.42 -10.52
N GLY A 34 11.40 -9.30 -9.51
CA GLY A 34 12.57 -10.03 -9.05
C GLY A 34 13.49 -9.25 -8.11
N LYS A 35 13.34 -7.92 -8.01
CA LYS A 35 14.07 -7.09 -7.03
C LYS A 35 13.73 -7.55 -5.61
N ARG A 36 14.74 -7.61 -4.75
CA ARG A 36 14.56 -7.96 -3.34
C ARG A 36 14.25 -6.71 -2.53
N ILE A 37 13.20 -6.77 -1.69
CA ILE A 37 12.83 -5.71 -0.74
C ILE A 37 13.09 -6.22 0.68
N ASN A 38 14.34 -6.15 1.14
CA ASN A 38 14.79 -6.67 2.45
C ASN A 38 15.36 -5.58 3.38
N GLN A 39 15.34 -4.32 2.95
CA GLN A 39 15.89 -3.18 3.67
C GLN A 39 14.84 -2.35 4.42
N ILE A 40 13.57 -2.76 4.36
CA ILE A 40 12.47 -2.07 5.05
C ILE A 40 12.48 -2.48 6.52
N GLU A 41 12.65 -1.49 7.37
CA GLU A 41 12.59 -1.59 8.82
C GLU A 41 11.60 -0.55 9.38
N PHE A 42 10.92 -0.88 10.47
CA PHE A 42 9.96 0.01 11.13
C PHE A 42 9.92 -0.22 12.64
N ASP A 43 9.42 0.77 13.38
CA ASP A 43 9.14 0.63 14.80
C ASP A 43 7.84 -0.18 15.00
N TYR A 44 7.86 -1.18 15.87
CA TYR A 44 6.69 -1.98 16.24
C TYR A 44 5.50 -1.11 16.67
N LYS A 45 5.72 0.05 17.30
CA LYS A 45 4.62 0.95 17.72
C LYS A 45 3.79 1.50 16.55
N ASN A 46 4.35 1.49 15.33
CA ASN A 46 3.69 1.96 14.12
C ASN A 46 2.84 0.86 13.47
N LEU A 47 2.99 -0.39 13.90
CA LEU A 47 2.26 -1.53 13.37
C LEU A 47 0.94 -1.70 14.13
N VAL A 48 -0.18 -1.57 13.42
CA VAL A 48 -1.51 -1.93 13.91
C VAL A 48 -1.85 -3.29 13.29
N ALA A 49 -1.47 -4.34 14.01
CA ALA A 49 -1.59 -5.70 13.53
C ALA A 49 -2.92 -6.35 13.91
N GLN A 50 -3.50 -7.08 12.95
CA GLN A 50 -4.66 -7.95 13.14
C GLN A 50 -4.28 -9.42 12.93
N ASN A 51 -3.34 -9.70 12.02
CA ASN A 51 -2.95 -11.06 11.64
C ASN A 51 -1.44 -11.15 11.41
N LEU A 52 -0.71 -11.54 12.47
CA LEU A 52 0.74 -11.72 12.43
C LEU A 52 1.12 -13.18 12.19
N PRO A 53 2.21 -13.45 11.45
CA PRO A 53 2.80 -14.79 11.43
C PRO A 53 3.16 -15.25 12.85
N TYR A 54 2.98 -16.53 13.14
CA TYR A 54 3.38 -17.13 14.43
C TYR A 54 4.89 -16.98 14.74
N THR A 55 5.71 -16.78 13.70
CA THR A 55 7.16 -16.52 13.81
C THR A 55 7.50 -15.06 14.08
N PHE A 56 6.50 -14.18 14.19
CA PHE A 56 6.73 -12.75 14.37
C PHE A 56 7.33 -12.48 15.75
N ILE A 57 8.39 -11.65 15.77
CA ILE A 57 9.06 -11.22 16.99
C ILE A 57 9.07 -9.70 16.98
N HIS A 58 8.58 -9.09 18.05
CA HIS A 58 8.45 -7.64 18.23
C HIS A 58 9.76 -6.96 18.66
N GLN A 59 10.89 -7.37 18.09
CA GLN A 59 12.18 -6.71 18.35
C GLN A 59 12.30 -5.46 17.48
N ASN A 60 12.56 -4.32 18.11
CA ASN A 60 12.81 -3.06 17.40
C ASN A 60 14.28 -2.92 17.00
N PRO A 61 14.57 -2.46 15.76
CA PRO A 61 13.62 -2.25 14.67
C PRO A 61 13.09 -3.56 14.08
N VAL A 62 11.81 -3.60 13.71
CA VAL A 62 11.18 -4.75 13.09
C VAL A 62 11.51 -4.75 11.59
N GLN A 63 12.08 -5.85 11.10
CA GLN A 63 12.34 -6.03 9.67
C GLN A 63 11.08 -6.55 8.96
N LEU A 64 10.77 -6.02 7.77
CA LEU A 64 9.61 -6.44 6.95
C LEU A 64 9.54 -7.96 6.74
N LYS A 65 10.69 -8.63 6.63
CA LYS A 65 10.79 -10.09 6.51
C LYS A 65 10.07 -10.87 7.60
N LYS A 66 9.91 -10.27 8.79
CA LYS A 66 9.17 -10.85 9.91
C LYS A 66 7.67 -10.91 9.64
N LEU A 67 7.12 -9.99 8.84
CA LEU A 67 5.72 -10.00 8.37
C LEU A 67 5.52 -10.95 7.19
N VAL A 68 6.52 -11.11 6.32
CA VAL A 68 6.50 -12.11 5.24
C VAL A 68 6.42 -13.52 5.83
N GLY A 69 7.31 -13.84 6.77
CA GLY A 69 7.33 -15.16 7.43
C GLY A 69 7.45 -16.30 6.42
N ARG A 70 6.38 -17.09 6.28
CA ARG A 70 6.29 -18.23 5.33
C ARG A 70 5.23 -18.04 4.25
N LYS A 71 4.68 -16.84 4.09
CA LYS A 71 3.61 -16.53 3.13
C LYS A 71 4.04 -15.40 2.20
N PRO A 72 3.56 -15.35 0.96
CA PRO A 72 3.64 -14.12 0.17
C PRO A 72 2.95 -12.97 0.89
N LEU A 73 3.49 -11.76 0.75
CA LEU A 73 2.95 -10.56 1.36
C LEU A 73 2.55 -9.57 0.28
N VAL A 74 1.27 -9.19 0.28
CA VAL A 74 0.76 -8.04 -0.45
C VAL A 74 1.07 -6.79 0.39
N ILE A 75 1.70 -5.80 -0.23
CA ILE A 75 2.00 -4.50 0.34
C ILE A 75 1.29 -3.47 -0.51
N SER A 76 0.40 -2.69 0.10
CA SER A 76 -0.29 -1.59 -0.58
C SER A 76 -0.08 -0.29 0.17
N PHE A 77 0.02 0.82 -0.55
CA PHE A 77 0.06 2.16 0.05
C PHE A 77 -1.34 2.75 0.12
N LEU A 78 -1.56 3.62 1.10
CA LEU A 78 -2.79 4.40 1.26
C LEU A 78 -2.48 5.76 1.88
N SER A 79 -3.18 6.81 1.45
CA SER A 79 -3.15 8.13 2.08
C SER A 79 -4.54 8.75 2.11
N ALA A 80 -4.87 9.49 3.17
CA ALA A 80 -6.11 10.24 3.28
C ALA A 80 -6.20 11.33 2.19
N GLY A 81 -5.05 11.92 1.82
CA GLY A 81 -4.96 12.96 0.79
C GLY A 81 -5.26 12.50 -0.62
N TRP A 82 -5.54 11.21 -0.83
CA TRP A 82 -5.98 10.67 -2.12
C TRP A 82 -7.48 10.87 -2.39
N ASN A 83 -8.25 11.39 -1.42
CA ASN A 83 -9.69 11.65 -1.56
C ASN A 83 -10.47 10.43 -2.13
N GLU A 84 -11.28 10.64 -3.17
CA GLU A 84 -12.12 9.60 -3.78
C GLU A 84 -11.29 8.38 -4.22
N TYR A 85 -10.09 8.60 -4.78
CA TYR A 85 -9.18 7.50 -5.15
C TYR A 85 -8.81 6.66 -3.93
N GLY A 86 -8.52 7.29 -2.79
CA GLY A 86 -8.20 6.62 -1.53
C GLY A 86 -9.35 5.75 -1.03
N SER A 87 -10.57 6.27 -1.07
CA SER A 87 -11.77 5.52 -0.67
C SER A 87 -12.03 4.30 -1.56
N ASN A 88 -11.95 4.45 -2.88
CA ASN A 88 -12.11 3.37 -3.84
C ASN A 88 -11.00 2.31 -3.71
N HIS A 89 -9.77 2.75 -3.46
CA HIS A 89 -8.63 1.87 -3.25
C HIS A 89 -8.78 1.05 -1.97
N LEU A 90 -9.26 1.68 -0.88
CA LEU A 90 -9.57 0.99 0.37
C LEU A 90 -10.67 -0.07 0.19
N GLU A 91 -11.78 0.28 -0.46
CA GLU A 91 -12.87 -0.66 -0.73
C GLU A 91 -12.36 -1.88 -1.50
N LYS A 92 -11.56 -1.64 -2.53
CA LYS A 92 -10.96 -2.69 -3.35
C LYS A 92 -10.06 -3.62 -2.53
N LEU A 93 -9.24 -3.08 -1.63
CA LEU A 93 -8.42 -3.87 -0.70
C LEU A 93 -9.28 -4.70 0.27
N GLN A 94 -10.37 -4.14 0.79
CA GLN A 94 -11.31 -4.87 1.65
C GLN A 94 -11.97 -6.04 0.92
N GLN A 95 -12.41 -5.82 -0.32
CA GLN A 95 -13.06 -6.84 -1.16
C GLN A 95 -12.13 -8.05 -1.42
N VAL A 96 -10.86 -7.81 -1.73
CA VAL A 96 -9.90 -8.88 -2.07
C VAL A 96 -9.24 -9.53 -0.85
N TYR A 97 -9.40 -8.97 0.35
CA TYR A 97 -8.64 -9.40 1.52
C TYR A 97 -8.87 -10.88 1.88
N GLN A 98 -10.14 -11.34 1.86
CA GLN A 98 -10.46 -12.74 2.17
C GLN A 98 -9.88 -13.70 1.13
N GLU A 99 -9.83 -13.30 -0.13
CA GLU A 99 -9.24 -14.10 -1.21
C GLU A 99 -7.72 -14.21 -1.04
N ILE A 100 -7.03 -13.10 -0.70
CA ILE A 100 -5.59 -13.10 -0.38
C ILE A 100 -5.29 -14.14 0.71
N LEU A 101 -6.08 -14.16 1.79
CA LEU A 101 -5.91 -15.13 2.86
C LEU A 101 -6.16 -16.57 2.41
N ALA A 102 -7.25 -16.80 1.66
CA ALA A 102 -7.66 -18.12 1.18
C ALA A 102 -6.59 -18.78 0.28
N ILE A 103 -5.90 -18.00 -0.55
CA ILE A 103 -4.82 -18.48 -1.42
C ILE A 103 -3.44 -18.52 -0.73
N GLY A 104 -3.39 -18.21 0.57
CA GLY A 104 -2.21 -18.37 1.42
C GLY A 104 -1.28 -17.15 1.48
N GLY A 105 -1.73 -15.98 1.05
CA GLY A 105 -1.03 -14.71 1.25
C GLY A 105 -1.36 -14.03 2.58
N ASN A 106 -0.84 -12.81 2.75
CA ASN A 106 -1.23 -11.86 3.78
C ASN A 106 -1.21 -10.43 3.20
N LEU A 107 -1.83 -9.47 3.87
CA LEU A 107 -1.89 -8.07 3.44
C LEU A 107 -1.34 -7.14 4.52
N LEU A 108 -0.47 -6.23 4.09
CA LEU A 108 0.02 -5.07 4.83
C LEU A 108 -0.33 -3.80 4.05
N VAL A 109 -1.01 -2.86 4.69
CA VAL A 109 -1.23 -1.53 4.12
C VAL A 109 -0.39 -0.50 4.84
N ILE A 110 0.46 0.21 4.11
CA ILE A 110 1.32 1.27 4.62
C ILE A 110 0.59 2.60 4.44
N ILE A 111 0.41 3.31 5.54
CA ILE A 111 -0.38 4.54 5.60
C ILE A 111 0.51 5.73 5.90
N ASN A 112 0.45 6.77 5.08
CA ASN A 112 1.09 8.06 5.38
C ASN A 112 0.25 8.83 6.42
N ALA A 113 0.44 8.49 7.68
CA ALA A 113 -0.22 9.09 8.83
C ALA A 113 0.53 8.70 10.11
N GLU A 114 0.23 9.37 11.22
CA GLU A 114 0.72 9.03 12.54
C GLU A 114 0.12 7.71 13.05
N ALA A 115 0.84 7.03 13.93
CA ALA A 115 0.41 5.72 14.45
C ALA A 115 -0.94 5.79 15.20
N GLU A 116 -1.27 6.92 15.82
CA GLU A 116 -2.56 7.14 16.46
C GLU A 116 -3.70 7.30 15.46
N GLU A 117 -3.49 8.08 14.40
CA GLU A 117 -4.44 8.25 13.30
C GLU A 117 -4.72 6.92 12.59
N VAL A 118 -3.68 6.10 12.38
CA VAL A 118 -3.84 4.75 11.79
C VAL A 118 -4.68 3.83 12.70
N ARG A 119 -4.58 3.97 14.02
CA ARG A 119 -5.45 3.23 14.96
C ARG A 119 -6.90 3.70 14.91
N ASP A 120 -7.13 5.00 14.78
CA ASP A 120 -8.47 5.55 14.59
C ASP A 120 -9.07 5.11 13.26
N PHE A 121 -8.31 5.18 12.18
CA PHE A 121 -8.67 4.68 10.86
C PHE A 121 -9.06 3.20 10.90
N GLN A 122 -8.24 2.36 11.56
CA GLN A 122 -8.53 0.93 11.73
C GLN A 122 -9.90 0.69 12.37
N ARG A 123 -10.22 1.44 13.44
CA ARG A 123 -11.51 1.32 14.14
C ARG A 123 -12.67 1.85 13.31
N HIS A 124 -12.49 3.01 12.68
CA HIS A 124 -13.52 3.68 11.89
C HIS A 124 -14.00 2.81 10.73
N PHE A 125 -13.07 2.24 9.98
CA PHE A 125 -13.37 1.41 8.80
C PHE A 125 -13.44 -0.09 9.09
N ASN A 126 -13.36 -0.48 10.37
CA ASN A 126 -13.36 -1.89 10.81
C ASN A 126 -12.35 -2.75 10.03
N ILE A 127 -11.10 -2.29 9.96
CA ILE A 127 -10.07 -2.91 9.14
C ILE A 127 -9.58 -4.21 9.77
N GLY A 128 -9.64 -5.30 9.00
CA GLY A 128 -9.22 -6.65 9.42
C GLY A 128 -7.81 -7.05 8.99
N PHE A 129 -7.13 -6.27 8.15
CA PHE A 129 -5.74 -6.51 7.72
C PHE A 129 -4.74 -5.67 8.51
N ASN A 130 -3.44 -5.97 8.36
CA ASN A 130 -2.38 -5.25 9.06
C ASN A 130 -2.16 -3.86 8.46
N LEU A 131 -2.00 -2.86 9.32
CA LEU A 131 -1.65 -1.50 8.92
C LEU A 131 -0.30 -1.09 9.50
N LEU A 132 0.46 -0.29 8.76
CA LEU A 132 1.73 0.27 9.20
C LEU A 132 1.76 1.78 8.95
N ALA A 133 1.94 2.55 10.01
CA ALA A 133 2.13 4.00 9.93
C ALA A 133 3.52 4.36 9.39
N ASP A 134 3.57 5.22 8.38
CA ASP A 134 4.78 5.81 7.76
C ASP A 134 4.67 7.34 7.74
N PRO A 135 4.67 8.01 8.91
CA PRO A 135 4.43 9.46 9.00
C PRO A 135 5.51 10.29 8.28
N GLU A 136 6.76 9.85 8.35
CA GLU A 136 7.90 10.51 7.69
C GLU A 136 8.10 10.04 6.23
N GLN A 137 7.20 9.21 5.70
CA GLN A 137 7.26 8.63 4.36
C GLN A 137 8.59 7.90 4.06
N LYS A 138 9.25 7.36 5.10
CA LYS A 138 10.57 6.71 4.96
C LYS A 138 10.48 5.48 4.08
N ILE A 139 9.42 4.70 4.23
CA ILE A 139 9.22 3.49 3.44
C ILE A 139 8.88 3.87 2.00
N ALA A 140 7.95 4.81 1.80
CA ALA A 140 7.62 5.32 0.47
C ALA A 140 8.85 5.87 -0.28
N LYS A 141 9.68 6.70 0.38
CA LYS A 141 10.95 7.22 -0.15
C LYS A 141 11.91 6.10 -0.53
N SER A 142 12.06 5.08 0.33
CA SER A 142 12.96 3.94 0.07
C SER A 142 12.60 3.11 -1.17
N LEU A 143 11.32 3.17 -1.58
CA LEU A 143 10.80 2.52 -2.77
C LEU A 143 10.66 3.47 -3.96
N GLY A 144 11.01 4.75 -3.79
CA GLY A 144 10.88 5.79 -4.81
C GLY A 144 9.44 6.20 -5.13
N LEU A 145 8.51 5.92 -4.21
CA LEU A 145 7.08 6.25 -4.32
C LEU A 145 6.74 7.66 -3.79
N PHE A 146 7.69 8.33 -3.13
CA PHE A 146 7.55 9.69 -2.67
C PHE A 146 8.85 10.46 -2.92
N GLN A 147 8.74 11.68 -3.48
CA GLN A 147 9.85 12.57 -3.80
C GLN A 147 9.40 14.01 -3.48
N GLU A 148 10.11 14.69 -2.57
CA GLU A 148 9.75 16.04 -2.12
C GLU A 148 9.88 17.07 -3.25
N GLU A 149 10.81 16.83 -4.19
CA GLU A 149 11.06 17.72 -5.32
C GLU A 149 10.04 17.57 -6.46
N TYR A 150 9.22 16.52 -6.42
CA TYR A 150 8.21 16.22 -7.44
C TYR A 150 6.89 15.76 -6.79
N PRO A 151 6.23 16.65 -6.02
CA PRO A 151 5.05 16.28 -5.26
C PRO A 151 3.87 15.97 -6.19
N VAL A 152 2.96 15.10 -5.72
CA VAL A 152 1.80 14.65 -6.50
C VAL A 152 0.85 15.80 -6.87
N TRP A 153 0.61 16.72 -5.94
CA TRP A 153 -0.30 17.86 -6.13
C TRP A 153 0.13 18.81 -7.26
N ASP A 154 1.39 18.74 -7.71
CA ASP A 154 1.92 19.56 -8.79
C ASP A 154 1.37 19.16 -10.18
N TYR A 155 0.85 17.93 -10.30
CA TYR A 155 0.34 17.37 -11.56
C TYR A 155 -0.98 16.60 -11.43
N VAL A 156 -1.45 16.28 -10.22
CA VAL A 156 -2.76 15.67 -9.96
C VAL A 156 -3.67 16.68 -9.24
N SER A 157 -4.74 17.07 -9.91
CA SER A 157 -5.78 17.95 -9.35
C SER A 157 -6.65 17.21 -8.35
N GLY A 158 -7.04 17.89 -7.27
CA GLY A 158 -7.80 17.30 -6.16
C GLY A 158 -6.92 16.91 -4.98
N ILE A 159 -5.62 16.72 -5.18
CA ILE A 159 -4.65 16.45 -4.12
C ILE A 159 -3.97 17.76 -3.72
N SER A 160 -3.88 18.04 -2.42
CA SER A 160 -3.26 19.25 -1.86
C SER A 160 -2.12 18.98 -0.87
N GLU A 161 -1.85 17.70 -0.60
CA GLU A 161 -0.91 17.25 0.43
C GLU A 161 0.25 16.49 -0.20
N ASP A 162 1.36 16.42 0.54
CA ASP A 162 2.54 15.64 0.17
C ASP A 162 2.29 14.15 0.40
N VAL A 163 1.65 13.51 -0.57
CA VAL A 163 1.25 12.09 -0.51
C VAL A 163 2.19 11.21 -1.34
N PRO A 164 2.36 9.93 -0.98
CA PRO A 164 3.02 8.97 -1.85
C PRO A 164 2.17 8.66 -3.07
N VAL A 165 2.80 8.22 -4.15
CA VAL A 165 2.14 7.64 -5.33
C VAL A 165 1.51 6.29 -4.95
N PRO A 166 0.28 6.00 -5.42
CA PRO A 166 -0.35 4.71 -5.18
C PRO A 166 0.46 3.56 -5.73
N ALA A 167 0.69 2.57 -4.88
CA ALA A 167 1.36 1.35 -5.29
C ALA A 167 0.81 0.12 -4.57
N THR A 168 0.77 -0.99 -5.29
CA THR A 168 0.50 -2.33 -4.73
C THR A 168 1.51 -3.32 -5.27
N ILE A 169 2.13 -4.06 -4.37
CA ILE A 169 3.26 -4.92 -4.63
C ILE A 169 2.99 -6.28 -3.98
N VAL A 170 3.38 -7.37 -4.63
CA VAL A 170 3.44 -8.68 -3.99
C VAL A 170 4.89 -9.10 -3.89
N ILE A 171 5.32 -9.46 -2.69
CA ILE A 171 6.62 -10.09 -2.45
C ILE A 171 6.44 -11.55 -2.04
N ASN A 172 7.33 -12.40 -2.54
CA ASN A 172 7.35 -13.82 -2.18
C ASN A 172 8.11 -14.06 -0.85
N THR A 173 8.23 -15.33 -0.43
CA THR A 173 8.91 -15.71 0.82
C THR A 173 10.42 -15.50 0.80
N GLN A 174 11.02 -15.22 -0.37
CA GLN A 174 12.41 -14.79 -0.52
C GLN A 174 12.54 -13.26 -0.66
N GLU A 175 11.48 -12.51 -0.33
CA GLU A 175 11.40 -11.05 -0.38
C GLU A 175 11.56 -10.47 -1.79
N LYS A 176 11.35 -11.29 -2.84
CA LYS A 176 11.39 -10.85 -4.23
C LYS A 176 10.04 -10.35 -4.68
N VAL A 177 10.01 -9.22 -5.37
CA VAL A 177 8.82 -8.68 -6.04
C VAL A 177 8.38 -9.64 -7.14
N VAL A 178 7.14 -10.09 -7.09
CA VAL A 178 6.50 -10.94 -8.12
C VAL A 178 5.31 -10.27 -8.80
N TYR A 179 4.87 -9.13 -8.26
CA TYR A 179 3.89 -8.23 -8.86
C TYR A 179 4.18 -6.81 -8.40
N SER A 180 4.03 -5.84 -9.29
CA SER A 180 4.06 -4.43 -8.96
C SER A 180 3.07 -3.67 -9.84
N SER A 181 2.31 -2.79 -9.21
CA SER A 181 1.48 -1.77 -9.83
C SER A 181 1.82 -0.46 -9.14
N VAL A 182 2.19 0.55 -9.92
CA VAL A 182 2.46 1.92 -9.50
C VAL A 182 1.62 2.81 -10.40
N ASP A 183 0.81 3.67 -9.80
CA ASP A 183 -0.15 4.51 -10.50
C ASP A 183 0.20 5.98 -10.32
N ASP A 184 1.22 6.45 -11.06
CA ASP A 184 1.65 7.84 -11.05
C ASP A 184 0.50 8.81 -11.29
N ASN A 185 -0.51 8.40 -12.08
CA ASN A 185 -1.59 9.26 -12.54
C ASN A 185 -2.88 9.15 -11.72
N PHE A 186 -2.98 8.23 -10.77
CA PHE A 186 -4.23 7.96 -10.05
C PHE A 186 -5.39 7.57 -10.98
N ASP A 187 -5.08 6.99 -12.16
CA ASP A 187 -6.06 6.59 -13.18
C ASP A 187 -5.98 5.10 -13.54
N LYS A 188 -5.03 4.36 -12.96
CA LYS A 188 -4.74 2.94 -13.21
C LYS A 188 -4.56 2.19 -11.89
N PRO A 189 -5.65 2.02 -11.11
CA PRO A 189 -5.58 1.26 -9.87
C PRO A 189 -5.12 -0.18 -10.13
N PHE A 190 -4.49 -0.80 -9.12
CA PHE A 190 -3.99 -2.18 -9.21
C PHE A 190 -5.08 -3.16 -9.68
N GLN A 191 -4.70 -4.18 -10.43
CA GLN A 191 -5.64 -5.18 -10.95
C GLN A 191 -5.78 -6.36 -9.96
N PRO A 192 -6.95 -6.61 -9.35
CA PRO A 192 -7.13 -7.66 -8.36
C PRO A 192 -6.75 -9.05 -8.87
N THR A 193 -7.22 -9.40 -10.07
CA THR A 193 -6.99 -10.72 -10.66
C THR A 193 -5.50 -10.99 -10.87
N GLU A 194 -4.76 -10.00 -11.36
CA GLU A 194 -3.31 -10.11 -11.55
C GLU A 194 -2.57 -10.24 -10.21
N MET A 195 -2.92 -9.40 -9.25
CA MET A 195 -2.35 -9.43 -7.90
C MET A 195 -2.61 -10.78 -7.23
N LEU A 196 -3.84 -11.29 -7.26
CA LEU A 196 -4.22 -12.58 -6.69
C LEU A 196 -3.52 -13.73 -7.41
N ALA A 197 -3.38 -13.69 -8.73
CA ALA A 197 -2.61 -14.66 -9.48
C ALA A 197 -1.15 -14.70 -9.02
N ALA A 198 -0.52 -13.54 -8.81
CA ALA A 198 0.84 -13.45 -8.29
C ALA A 198 0.98 -13.99 -6.87
N VAL A 199 0.02 -13.71 -5.98
CA VAL A 199 -0.01 -14.28 -4.62
C VAL A 199 -0.11 -15.80 -4.70
N PHE A 200 -1.04 -16.34 -5.49
CA PHE A 200 -1.21 -17.78 -5.67
C PHE A 200 0.07 -18.43 -6.22
N GLY A 201 0.66 -17.84 -7.27
CA GLY A 201 1.92 -18.30 -7.85
C GLY A 201 3.06 -18.32 -6.84
N ALA A 202 3.23 -17.24 -6.09
CA ALA A 202 4.26 -17.14 -5.06
C ALA A 202 4.06 -18.14 -3.91
N ASN A 203 2.81 -18.44 -3.53
CA ASN A 203 2.52 -19.42 -2.49
C ASN A 203 2.76 -20.86 -2.98
N LYS A 204 2.43 -21.15 -4.24
CA LYS A 204 2.59 -22.48 -4.86
C LYS A 204 3.95 -22.71 -5.52
N ASN A 205 4.84 -21.72 -5.51
CA ASN A 205 6.08 -21.70 -6.27
C ASN A 205 5.86 -21.96 -7.78
N ILE A 206 4.77 -21.43 -8.32
CA ILE A 206 4.44 -21.50 -9.75
C ILE A 206 4.81 -20.16 -10.38
N PRO A 207 5.62 -20.13 -11.46
CA PRO A 207 5.86 -18.91 -12.21
C PRO A 207 4.56 -18.39 -12.82
N VAL A 208 4.21 -17.14 -12.51
CA VAL A 208 3.06 -16.44 -13.09
C VAL A 208 3.59 -15.34 -13.98
N VAL A 209 3.20 -15.36 -15.26
CA VAL A 209 3.54 -14.32 -16.22
C VAL A 209 2.30 -13.44 -16.39
N ILE A 210 2.34 -12.26 -15.80
CA ILE A 210 1.32 -11.23 -16.00
C ILE A 210 1.75 -10.45 -17.23
N ARG A 211 1.01 -10.61 -18.32
CA ARG A 211 1.20 -9.76 -19.49
C ARG A 211 0.56 -8.42 -19.17
N GLN A 212 1.36 -7.42 -18.82
CA GLN A 212 0.88 -6.05 -18.88
C GLN A 212 0.40 -5.81 -20.31
N GLU A 213 -0.89 -5.52 -20.50
CA GLU A 213 -1.35 -5.06 -21.80
C GLU A 213 -0.51 -3.86 -22.19
N LEU A 214 0.23 -3.98 -23.30
CA LEU A 214 0.84 -2.84 -23.94
C LEU A 214 -0.34 -1.95 -24.34
N ALA A 215 -0.56 -0.87 -23.59
CA ALA A 215 -1.49 0.17 -23.98
C ALA A 215 -1.12 0.59 -25.41
N ALA A 216 -2.01 0.27 -26.35
CA ALA A 216 -1.94 0.70 -27.74
C ALA A 216 -2.28 2.19 -27.87
#